data_AF-A0A2G2EEP0-F1
#
_entry.id   AF-A0A2G2EEP0-F1
#
_cell.length_a   1.000
_cell.length_b   1.000
_cell.length_c   1.000
_cell.angle_alpha   90.00
_cell.angle_beta   90.00
_cell.angle_gamma   90.00
#
_symmetry.space_group_name_H-M   'P 1'
#
loop_
_entity.id
_entity.type
_entity.pdbx_description
1 polymer ?
#
loop_
_entity_poly.entity_id
_entity_poly.type
_entity_poly.pdbx_seq_one_letter_code
_entity_poly.pdbx_strand_id
1 'polypeptide(L)'
;MEDNLIDNELNESPKDVIIGIMRWWERKRLLFNMMTLGIIMLAVIPFTISKVDGVSYILSGPFIIQSLFYFLFINIAYCAGWGIQLLGYYYFKIQYDSNALDYVLFIIGSLITGLVTYHGYLEYIFY
;
A
#
# COMPACT_ATOMS: atom_id res chain seq x y z
N MET A 1 -24.43 47.32 -15.47
CA MET A 1 -23.35 46.59 -16.17
C MET A 1 -22.56 45.88 -15.07
N GLU A 2 -23.26 44.99 -14.36
CA GLU A 2 -22.90 44.50 -13.03
C GLU A 2 -23.66 43.19 -12.85
N ASP A 3 -23.21 42.14 -13.55
CA ASP A 3 -23.81 40.79 -13.52
C ASP A 3 -22.84 39.77 -14.13
N ASN A 4 -21.55 39.80 -13.74
CA ASN A 4 -20.56 38.80 -14.17
C ASN A 4 -19.45 38.55 -13.12
N LEU A 5 -19.78 38.64 -11.82
CA LEU A 5 -18.84 38.37 -10.71
C LEU A 5 -19.24 37.15 -9.85
N ILE A 6 -20.32 36.47 -10.22
CA ILE A 6 -20.79 35.24 -9.60
C ILE A 6 -20.56 34.17 -10.65
N ASP A 7 -19.36 33.57 -10.66
CA ASP A 7 -19.03 32.28 -11.31
C ASP A 7 -17.51 32.06 -11.38
N ASN A 8 -16.72 32.62 -10.44
CA ASN A 8 -15.49 31.93 -10.08
C ASN A 8 -15.90 30.76 -9.20
N GLU A 9 -16.30 29.70 -9.90
CA GLU A 9 -16.09 28.30 -9.60
C GLU A 9 -15.46 28.06 -8.24
N LEU A 10 -16.12 27.19 -7.46
CA LEU A 10 -15.53 26.39 -6.39
C LEU A 10 -14.28 25.65 -6.91
N ASN A 11 -13.20 26.37 -7.17
CA ASN A 11 -11.88 25.83 -7.36
C ASN A 11 -11.44 25.41 -5.96
N GLU A 12 -11.63 24.13 -5.63
CA GLU A 12 -11.05 23.53 -4.44
C GLU A 12 -9.61 24.03 -4.31
N SER A 13 -9.25 24.55 -3.14
CA SER A 13 -7.89 25.03 -2.92
C SER A 13 -6.93 23.89 -3.26
N PRO A 14 -5.80 24.14 -3.96
CA PRO A 14 -4.81 23.09 -4.24
C PRO A 14 -4.36 22.35 -2.97
N LYS A 15 -4.43 23.02 -1.81
CA LYS A 15 -4.19 22.41 -0.51
C LYS A 15 -5.25 21.37 -0.14
N ASP A 16 -6.52 21.63 -0.40
CA ASP A 16 -7.62 20.73 -0.06
C ASP A 16 -7.56 19.45 -0.90
N VAL A 17 -7.18 19.58 -2.19
CA VAL A 17 -6.95 18.42 -3.07
C VAL A 17 -5.78 17.56 -2.58
N ILE A 18 -4.64 18.18 -2.25
CA ILE A 18 -3.47 17.46 -1.72
C ILE A 18 -3.80 16.75 -0.40
N ILE A 19 -4.51 17.43 0.51
CA ILE A 19 -4.95 16.85 1.79
C ILE A 19 -5.94 15.70 1.56
N GLY A 20 -6.84 15.83 0.58
CA GLY A 20 -7.78 14.79 0.18
C GLY A 20 -7.07 13.52 -0.30
N ILE A 21 -6.11 13.67 -1.22
CA ILE A 21 -5.26 12.58 -1.72
C ILE A 21 -4.50 11.93 -0.56
N MET A 22 -3.87 12.73 0.30
CA MET A 22 -3.11 12.23 1.45
C MET A 22 -3.99 11.41 2.40
N ARG A 23 -5.17 11.92 2.76
CA ARG A 23 -6.13 11.22 3.63
C ARG A 23 -6.63 9.91 3.03
N TRP A 24 -6.87 9.89 1.72
CA TRP A 24 -7.29 8.68 1.02
C TRP A 24 -6.20 7.60 1.14
N TRP A 25 -4.96 7.96 0.80
CA TRP A 25 -3.83 7.05 0.89
C TRP A 25 -3.61 6.57 2.33
N GLU A 26 -3.66 7.45 3.33
CA GLU A 26 -3.51 7.07 4.74
C GLU A 26 -4.55 6.04 5.19
N ARG A 27 -5.82 6.22 4.80
CA ARG A 27 -6.88 5.24 5.09
C ARG A 27 -6.60 3.90 4.43
N LYS A 28 -6.05 3.90 3.21
CA LYS A 28 -5.67 2.67 2.49
C LYS A 28 -4.39 2.04 3.03
N ARG A 29 -3.45 2.81 3.60
CA ARG A 29 -2.23 2.30 4.26
C ARG A 29 -2.59 1.35 5.39
N LEU A 30 -3.56 1.75 6.22
CA LEU A 30 -4.02 0.92 7.32
C LEU A 30 -4.61 -0.40 6.80
N LEU A 31 -5.46 -0.34 5.78
CA LEU A 31 -6.03 -1.53 5.13
C LEU A 31 -4.95 -2.44 4.54
N PHE A 32 -3.95 -1.86 3.85
CA PHE A 32 -2.83 -2.59 3.28
C PHE A 32 -2.01 -3.31 4.36
N ASN A 33 -1.65 -2.60 5.42
CA ASN A 33 -0.88 -3.14 6.53
C ASN A 33 -1.65 -4.24 7.26
N MET A 34 -2.95 -4.07 7.47
CA MET A 34 -3.79 -5.11 8.06
C MET A 34 -3.90 -6.36 7.16
N MET A 35 -4.06 -6.19 5.84
CA MET A 35 -4.05 -7.31 4.90
C MET A 35 -2.71 -8.04 4.89
N THR A 36 -1.61 -7.31 4.85
CA THR A 36 -0.25 -7.87 4.88
C THR A 36 -0.02 -8.65 6.18
N LEU A 37 -0.40 -8.08 7.32
CA LEU A 37 -0.32 -8.75 8.62
C LEU A 37 -1.19 -10.01 8.64
N GLY A 38 -2.39 -9.96 8.07
CA GLY A 38 -3.26 -11.13 7.91
C GLY A 38 -2.61 -12.24 7.09
N ILE A 39 -1.98 -11.91 5.95
CA ILE A 39 -1.26 -12.88 5.10
C ILE A 39 -0.07 -13.49 5.85
N ILE A 40 0.72 -12.67 6.56
CA ILE A 40 1.83 -13.14 7.39
C ILE A 40 1.31 -14.10 8.46
N MET A 41 0.24 -13.74 9.17
CA MET A 41 -0.35 -14.59 10.20
C MET A 41 -0.88 -15.92 9.61
N LEU A 42 -1.52 -15.90 8.44
CA LEU A 42 -1.98 -17.10 7.75
C LEU A 42 -0.82 -17.99 7.28
N ALA A 43 0.34 -17.43 6.95
CA ALA A 43 1.54 -18.19 6.61
C ALA A 43 2.25 -18.75 7.87
N VAL A 44 2.28 -17.97 8.94
CA VAL A 44 3.04 -18.25 10.17
C VAL A 44 2.32 -19.22 11.11
N ILE A 45 1.01 -19.07 11.30
CA ILE A 45 0.24 -19.88 12.26
C ILE A 45 0.24 -21.38 11.92
N PRO A 46 0.02 -21.81 10.66
CA PRO A 46 0.10 -23.22 10.33
C PRO A 46 1.52 -23.76 10.55
N PHE A 47 2.55 -22.95 10.29
CA PHE A 47 3.94 -23.35 10.42
C PHE A 47 4.35 -23.56 11.88
N THR A 48 3.93 -22.68 12.81
CA THR A 48 4.15 -22.87 14.26
C THR A 48 3.48 -24.12 14.81
N ILE A 49 2.30 -24.46 14.30
CA ILE A 49 1.53 -25.61 14.78
C ILE A 49 2.08 -26.93 14.20
N SER A 50 2.58 -26.91 12.96
CA SER A 50 2.96 -28.12 12.22
C SER A 50 4.40 -28.59 12.44
N LYS A 51 5.32 -27.70 12.84
CA LYS A 51 6.73 -28.03 13.04
C LYS A 51 7.16 -27.87 14.50
N VAL A 52 7.88 -28.88 15.02
CA VAL A 52 8.38 -28.93 16.41
C VAL A 52 9.24 -27.71 16.76
N ASP A 53 10.01 -27.17 15.80
CA ASP A 53 10.85 -25.99 15.96
C ASP A 53 10.29 -24.72 15.30
N GLY A 54 8.99 -24.71 14.95
CA GLY A 54 8.38 -23.61 14.19
C GLY A 54 8.54 -22.23 14.84
N VAL A 55 8.47 -22.16 16.18
CA VAL A 55 8.63 -20.90 16.94
C VAL A 55 10.06 -20.38 16.88
N SER A 56 11.06 -21.25 17.11
CA SER A 56 12.48 -20.90 17.03
C SER A 56 12.87 -20.38 15.65
N TYR A 57 12.22 -20.90 14.61
CA TYR A 57 12.44 -20.51 13.23
C TYR A 57 11.86 -19.13 12.88
N ILE A 58 10.66 -18.79 13.35
CA ILE A 58 10.06 -17.45 13.15
C ILE A 58 10.88 -16.37 13.85
N LEU A 59 11.49 -16.72 14.97
CA LEU A 59 12.41 -15.84 15.70
C LEU A 59 13.83 -15.84 15.11
N SER A 60 14.07 -16.57 14.02
CA SER A 60 15.39 -16.58 13.38
C SER A 60 15.70 -15.24 12.72
N GLY A 61 16.95 -14.81 12.82
CA GLY A 61 17.45 -13.58 12.20
C GLY A 61 17.10 -13.47 10.70
N PRO A 62 17.32 -14.51 9.89
CA PRO A 62 16.99 -14.47 8.46
C PRO A 62 15.51 -14.19 8.19
N PHE A 63 14.61 -14.85 8.92
CA PHE A 63 13.17 -14.69 8.75
C PHE A 63 12.71 -13.25 9.10
N ILE A 64 13.22 -12.71 10.21
CA ILE A 64 12.93 -11.33 10.63
C ILE A 64 13.46 -10.33 9.62
N ILE A 65 14.71 -10.49 9.15
CA ILE A 65 15.32 -9.59 8.16
C ILE A 65 14.52 -9.60 6.87
N GLN A 66 14.16 -10.79 6.36
CA GLN A 66 13.38 -10.91 5.12
C GLN A 66 11.99 -10.27 5.27
N SER A 67 11.32 -10.49 6.40
CA SER A 67 10.03 -9.87 6.70
C SER A 67 10.13 -8.34 6.78
N LEU A 68 11.19 -7.80 7.38
CA LEU A 68 11.45 -6.36 7.42
C LEU A 68 11.70 -5.77 6.03
N PHE A 69 12.46 -6.46 5.17
CA PHE A 69 12.67 -6.03 3.79
C PHE A 69 11.36 -5.98 3.00
N TYR A 70 10.49 -6.98 3.14
CA TYR A 70 9.18 -6.96 2.49
C TYR A 70 8.31 -5.82 3.02
N PHE A 71 8.30 -5.61 4.34
CA PHE A 71 7.57 -4.50 4.94
C PHE A 71 8.07 -3.14 4.43
N LEU A 72 9.39 -2.95 4.31
CA LEU A 72 9.97 -1.73 3.76
C LEU A 72 9.57 -1.54 2.29
N PHE A 73 9.69 -2.58 1.47
CA PHE A 73 9.40 -2.53 0.04
C PHE A 73 7.95 -2.14 -0.24
N ILE A 74 7.02 -2.72 0.51
CA ILE A 74 5.60 -2.37 0.52
C ILE A 74 5.38 -0.88 0.75
N ASN A 75 6.02 -0.34 1.80
CA ASN A 75 5.84 1.06 2.18
C ASN A 75 6.44 2.00 1.12
N ILE A 76 7.54 1.59 0.47
CA ILE A 76 8.12 2.33 -0.65
C ILE A 76 7.17 2.32 -1.85
N ALA A 77 6.60 1.17 -2.21
CA ALA A 77 5.64 1.05 -3.32
C ALA A 77 4.39 1.90 -3.06
N TYR A 78 3.91 1.92 -1.83
CA TYR A 78 2.84 2.82 -1.38
C TYR A 78 3.23 4.30 -1.57
N CYS A 79 4.41 4.71 -1.13
CA CYS A 79 4.87 6.10 -1.26
C CYS A 79 5.03 6.50 -2.73
N ALA A 80 5.45 5.57 -3.59
CA ALA A 80 5.52 5.78 -5.02
C ALA A 80 4.13 5.99 -5.64
N GLY A 81 3.11 5.21 -5.24
CA GLY A 81 1.72 5.39 -5.70
C GLY A 81 1.18 6.78 -5.37
N TRP A 82 1.37 7.24 -4.13
CA TRP A 82 1.04 8.60 -3.71
C TRP A 82 1.79 9.67 -4.50
N GLY A 83 3.11 9.50 -4.68
CA GLY A 83 3.95 10.44 -5.43
C GLY A 83 3.56 10.56 -6.91
N ILE A 84 3.25 9.43 -7.55
CA ILE A 84 2.77 9.39 -8.94
C ILE A 84 1.44 10.14 -9.07
N GLN A 85 0.51 9.96 -8.13
CA GLN A 85 -0.77 10.66 -8.16
C GLN A 85 -0.60 12.18 -8.00
N LEU A 86 0.29 12.60 -7.11
CA LEU A 86 0.57 14.02 -6.87
C LEU A 86 1.25 14.68 -8.08
N LEU A 87 2.17 13.96 -8.75
CA LEU A 87 2.77 14.39 -10.01
C LEU A 87 1.73 14.47 -11.13
N GLY A 88 0.84 13.47 -11.22
CA GLY A 88 -0.26 13.45 -12.19
C GLY A 88 -1.18 14.67 -12.05
N TYR A 89 -1.55 15.02 -10.81
CA TYR A 89 -2.32 16.21 -10.51
C TYR A 89 -1.57 17.50 -10.90
N TYR A 90 -0.30 17.63 -10.53
CA TYR A 90 0.48 18.85 -10.76
C TYR A 90 0.73 19.13 -12.25
N TYR A 91 1.12 18.12 -13.02
CA TYR A 91 1.54 18.29 -14.42
C TYR A 91 0.39 18.27 -15.41
N PHE A 92 -0.63 17.44 -15.17
CA PHE A 92 -1.69 17.22 -16.14
C PHE A 92 -3.02 17.89 -15.74
N LYS A 93 -3.09 18.49 -14.54
CA LYS A 93 -4.33 19.06 -13.95
C LYS A 93 -5.52 18.10 -14.06
N ILE A 94 -5.25 16.80 -14.09
CA ILE A 94 -6.31 15.80 -14.17
C ILE A 94 -6.99 15.85 -12.80
N GLN A 95 -8.19 16.42 -12.76
CA GLN A 95 -9.12 16.26 -11.64
C GLN A 95 -9.48 14.78 -11.59
N TYR A 96 -8.66 14.04 -10.86
CA TYR A 96 -8.68 12.59 -10.80
C TYR A 96 -9.81 12.18 -9.86
N ASP A 97 -11.05 12.21 -10.35
CA ASP A 97 -12.21 11.55 -9.69
C ASP A 97 -12.16 10.01 -9.87
N SER A 98 -11.10 9.51 -10.51
CA SER A 98 -10.92 8.09 -10.76
C SER A 98 -10.30 7.40 -9.53
N ASN A 99 -11.18 7.08 -8.58
CA ASN A 99 -10.98 6.01 -7.59
C ASN A 99 -10.40 4.73 -8.22
N ALA A 100 -10.68 4.47 -9.51
CA ALA A 100 -10.27 3.26 -10.21
C ALA A 100 -8.74 3.08 -10.30
N LEU A 101 -7.98 4.11 -10.68
CA LEU A 101 -6.52 4.03 -10.82
C LEU A 101 -5.83 3.79 -9.48
N ASP A 102 -6.37 4.44 -8.45
CA ASP A 102 -5.97 4.28 -7.07
C ASP A 102 -6.20 2.83 -6.56
N TYR A 103 -7.36 2.24 -6.88
CA TYR A 103 -7.63 0.83 -6.61
C TYR A 103 -6.75 -0.11 -7.45
N VAL A 104 -6.46 0.23 -8.71
CA VAL A 104 -5.59 -0.60 -9.58
C VAL A 104 -4.17 -0.62 -9.03
N LEU A 105 -3.59 0.53 -8.70
CA LEU A 105 -2.26 0.61 -8.09
C LEU A 105 -2.21 -0.12 -6.75
N PHE A 106 -3.27 0.02 -5.95
CA PHE A 106 -3.40 -0.68 -4.68
C PHE A 106 -3.49 -2.21 -4.84
N ILE A 107 -4.30 -2.69 -5.78
CA ILE A 107 -4.48 -4.12 -6.05
C ILE A 107 -3.19 -4.72 -6.61
N ILE A 108 -2.55 -4.06 -7.57
CA ILE A 108 -1.28 -4.52 -8.15
C ILE A 108 -0.20 -4.58 -7.08
N GLY A 109 -0.05 -3.52 -6.28
CA GLY A 109 0.92 -3.49 -5.17
C GLY A 109 0.65 -4.60 -4.14
N SER A 110 -0.61 -4.84 -3.82
CA SER A 110 -1.03 -5.89 -2.86
C SER A 110 -0.75 -7.29 -3.41
N LEU A 111 -1.07 -7.53 -4.68
CA LEU A 111 -0.85 -8.82 -5.34
C LEU A 111 0.64 -9.13 -5.50
N ILE A 112 1.44 -8.18 -5.97
CA ILE A 112 2.89 -8.35 -6.12
C ILE A 112 3.50 -8.64 -4.75
N THR A 113 3.15 -7.85 -3.74
CA THR A 113 3.60 -8.05 -2.37
C THR A 113 3.23 -9.43 -1.84
N GLY A 114 1.95 -9.81 -1.99
CA GLY A 114 1.43 -11.07 -1.50
C GLY A 114 2.10 -12.27 -2.17
N LEU A 115 2.29 -12.21 -3.49
CA LEU A 115 2.97 -13.26 -4.27
C LEU A 115 4.45 -13.38 -3.90
N VAL A 116 5.17 -12.25 -3.79
CA VAL A 116 6.58 -12.26 -3.40
C VAL A 116 6.75 -12.75 -1.97
N THR A 117 5.90 -12.30 -1.05
CA THR A 117 5.91 -12.78 0.34
C THR A 117 5.61 -14.27 0.39
N TYR A 118 4.55 -14.72 -0.29
CA TYR A 118 4.18 -16.14 -0.32
C TYR A 118 5.27 -17.01 -0.94
N HIS A 119 5.85 -16.60 -2.07
CA HIS A 119 6.94 -17.32 -2.72
C HIS A 119 8.18 -17.39 -1.85
N GLY A 120 8.58 -16.27 -1.24
CA GLY A 120 9.69 -16.24 -0.29
C GLY A 120 9.46 -17.18 0.90
N TYR A 121 8.23 -17.23 1.43
CA TYR A 121 7.88 -18.19 2.48
C TYR A 121 7.91 -19.64 1.99
N LEU A 122 7.42 -19.95 0.79
CA LEU A 122 7.44 -21.30 0.25
C LEU A 122 8.87 -21.80 0.00
N GLU A 123 9.72 -21.00 -0.65
CA GLU A 123 11.12 -21.38 -0.87
C GLU A 123 11.82 -21.68 0.46
N TYR A 124 11.55 -20.87 1.49
CA TYR A 124 12.15 -21.02 2.81
C TYR A 124 11.57 -22.20 3.62
N ILE A 125 10.37 -22.69 3.28
CA ILE A 125 9.73 -23.86 3.89
C ILE A 125 10.22 -25.18 3.27
N PHE A 126 10.47 -25.18 1.95
CA PHE A 126 10.84 -26.37 1.17
C PHE A 126 12.35 -26.61 1.06
N TYR A 127 13.18 -25.59 1.28
CA TYR A 127 14.65 -25.68 1.39
C TYR A 127 15.12 -25.41 2.82
#